data_AF-A0AAW0X0N5-F1
#
_entry.id   AF-A0AAW0X0N5-F1
#
_cell.length_a   1.000
_cell.length_b   1.000
_cell.length_c   1.000
_cell.angle_alpha   90.00
_cell.angle_beta   90.00
_cell.angle_gamma   90.00
#
_symmetry.space_group_name_H-M   'P 1'
#
loop_
_entity.id
_entity.type
_entity.pdbx_description
1 polymer ?
#
loop_
_entity_poly.entity_id
_entity_poly.type
_entity_poly.pdbx_seq_one_letter_code
_entity_poly.pdbx_strand_id
1 'polypeptide(L)'
;MVVSEGAINNIMGGMENTAGVRLHSHRHKLKQRFDIIRKLGQGTYGKVQLAVNKETGQEVAIKTIKKAKIETEQDLIRIRREIQIMSSVQHPQIIHIYE
;
A
#
# COMPACT_ATOMS: atom_id res chain seq x y z
N MET A 1 0.63 20.73 -11.92
CA MET A 1 1.88 20.04 -12.31
C MET A 1 1.74 18.61 -11.81
N VAL A 2 1.49 17.65 -12.71
CA VAL A 2 1.34 16.23 -12.35
C VAL A 2 2.72 15.64 -12.12
N VAL A 3 2.91 14.88 -11.03
CA VAL A 3 4.20 14.24 -10.74
C VAL A 3 4.54 13.24 -11.85
N SER A 4 5.75 13.30 -12.40
CA SER A 4 6.16 12.39 -13.47
C SER A 4 6.24 10.95 -12.98
N GLU A 5 5.96 9.96 -13.84
CA GLU A 5 6.09 8.54 -13.48
C GLU A 5 7.50 8.19 -13.00
N GLY A 6 8.53 8.85 -13.55
CA GLY A 6 9.92 8.70 -13.11
C GLY A 6 10.15 9.16 -11.67
N ALA A 7 9.52 10.26 -11.26
CA ALA A 7 9.57 10.71 -9.87
C ALA A 7 8.85 9.71 -8.95
N ILE A 8 7.65 9.24 -9.28
CA ILE A 8 6.91 8.24 -8.49
C ILE A 8 7.73 6.95 -8.32
N ASN A 9 8.35 6.45 -9.39
CA ASN A 9 9.11 5.20 -9.35
C ASN A 9 10.41 5.32 -8.53
N ASN A 10 11.18 6.39 -8.72
CA ASN A 10 12.38 6.66 -7.89
C ASN A 10 12.01 6.84 -6.41
N ILE A 11 10.85 7.44 -6.15
CA ILE A 11 10.36 7.72 -4.81
C ILE A 11 9.90 6.45 -4.09
N MET A 12 9.21 5.54 -4.79
CA MET A 12 8.80 4.25 -4.24
C MET A 12 10.02 3.31 -4.05
N GLY A 13 11.07 3.45 -4.85
CA GLY A 13 12.33 2.70 -4.69
C GLY A 13 13.07 3.02 -3.38
N GLY A 14 12.92 4.23 -2.83
CA GLY A 14 13.50 4.60 -1.53
C GLY A 14 12.85 3.92 -0.32
N MET A 15 11.79 3.12 -0.51
CA MET A 15 11.04 2.45 0.56
C MET A 15 11.62 1.08 0.94
N GLU A 16 12.64 0.61 0.20
CA GLU A 16 13.33 -0.68 0.41
C GLU A 16 13.89 -0.88 1.82
N ASN A 17 14.13 0.19 2.58
CA ASN A 17 14.73 0.14 3.92
C ASN A 17 13.71 0.24 5.08
N THR A 18 12.40 0.20 4.82
CA THR A 18 11.39 0.31 5.90
C THR A 18 11.09 -1.08 6.47
N ALA A 19 11.44 -1.31 7.75
CA ALA A 19 11.18 -2.57 8.43
C ALA A 19 9.69 -2.97 8.33
N GLY A 20 9.41 -4.14 7.78
CA GLY A 20 8.04 -4.68 7.64
C GLY A 20 7.35 -4.44 6.28
N VAL A 21 7.95 -3.68 5.36
CA VAL A 21 7.39 -3.47 4.01
C VAL A 21 8.20 -4.25 2.98
N ARG A 22 7.55 -5.16 2.23
CA ARG A 22 8.22 -5.92 1.17
C ARG A 22 7.74 -5.43 -0.20
N LEU A 23 8.66 -4.87 -0.98
CA LEU A 23 8.38 -4.61 -2.40
C LEU A 23 8.34 -5.93 -3.16
N HIS A 24 7.14 -6.41 -3.48
CA HIS A 24 6.99 -7.47 -4.46
C HIS A 24 7.24 -6.90 -5.85
N SER A 25 8.15 -7.51 -6.60
CA SER A 25 8.30 -7.27 -8.03
C SER A 25 6.95 -7.50 -8.72
N HIS A 26 6.66 -6.73 -9.78
CA HIS A 26 5.39 -6.69 -10.54
C HIS A 26 4.88 -8.07 -11.06
N ARG A 27 5.57 -9.17 -10.76
CA ARG A 27 5.31 -10.53 -11.21
C ARG A 27 4.17 -11.23 -10.50
N HIS A 28 3.86 -10.91 -9.25
CA HIS A 28 2.67 -11.46 -8.58
C HIS A 28 1.53 -10.46 -8.62
N LYS A 29 0.63 -10.63 -9.60
CA LYS A 29 -0.60 -9.84 -9.69
C LYS A 29 -1.38 -10.03 -8.39
N LEU A 30 -1.87 -8.95 -7.76
CA LEU A 30 -2.66 -8.96 -6.52
C LEU A 30 -3.68 -10.12 -6.43
N LYS A 31 -4.38 -10.39 -7.54
CA LYS A 31 -5.39 -11.46 -7.68
C LYS A 31 -4.85 -12.90 -7.60
N GLN A 32 -3.55 -13.11 -7.76
CA GLN A 32 -2.91 -14.42 -7.61
C GLN A 32 -2.73 -14.76 -6.14
N ARG A 33 -2.34 -13.78 -5.31
CA ARG A 33 -2.08 -13.96 -3.89
C ARG A 33 -3.31 -13.79 -3.01
N PHE A 34 -4.28 -13.00 -3.47
CA PHE A 34 -5.45 -12.65 -2.68
C PHE A 34 -6.76 -12.84 -3.46
N ASP A 35 -7.76 -13.39 -2.78
CA ASP A 35 -9.14 -13.37 -3.24
C ASP A 35 -9.83 -12.12 -2.70
N ILE A 36 -10.12 -11.18 -3.61
CA ILE A 36 -10.75 -9.91 -3.25
C ILE A 36 -12.26 -10.14 -3.04
N ILE A 37 -12.74 -9.92 -1.82
CA ILE A 37 -14.12 -10.21 -1.43
C ILE A 37 -15.03 -9.02 -1.72
N ARG A 38 -14.81 -7.89 -1.04
CA ARG A 38 -15.70 -6.72 -1.14
C ARG A 38 -14.98 -5.41 -0.81
N LYS A 39 -15.57 -4.29 -1.21
CA LYS A 39 -15.10 -2.96 -0.80
C LYS A 39 -15.44 -2.73 0.67
N LEU A 40 -14.46 -2.25 1.44
CA LEU A 40 -14.63 -1.78 2.81
C LEU A 40 -14.81 -0.26 2.86
N GLY A 41 -14.11 0.46 1.98
CA GLY A 41 -14.18 1.92 1.95
C GLY A 41 -13.44 2.55 0.77
N GLN A 42 -13.49 3.87 0.71
CA GLN A 42 -12.76 4.68 -0.27
C GLN A 42 -12.22 5.93 0.41
N GLY A 43 -10.95 6.21 0.19
CA GLY A 43 -10.29 7.43 0.64
C GLY A 43 -9.81 8.26 -0.55
N THR A 44 -9.06 9.32 -0.24
CA THR A 44 -8.52 10.28 -1.20
C THR A 44 -7.74 9.61 -2.34
N TYR A 45 -6.85 8.69 -1.99
CA TYR A 45 -5.90 8.11 -2.93
C TYR A 45 -6.37 6.80 -3.58
N GLY A 46 -7.50 6.23 -3.15
CA GLY A 46 -7.97 4.95 -3.66
C GLY A 46 -8.99 4.24 -2.77
N LYS A 47 -9.01 2.90 -2.85
CA LYS A 47 -10.03 2.07 -2.19
C LYS A 47 -9.42 1.07 -1.23
N VAL A 48 -10.18 0.73 -0.20
CA VAL A 48 -9.86 -0.34 0.75
C VAL A 48 -10.81 -1.51 0.48
N GLN A 49 -10.27 -2.71 0.35
CA GLN A 49 -11.03 -3.92 0.08
C GLN A 49 -10.69 -5.01 1.10
N LEU A 50 -11.70 -5.77 1.50
CA LEU A 50 -11.51 -7.02 2.22
C LEU A 50 -11.04 -8.07 1.22
N ALA A 51 -10.02 -8.82 1.59
CA ALA A 51 -9.50 -9.92 0.82
C ALA A 51 -9.05 -11.07 1.73
N VAL A 52 -8.91 -12.26 1.16
CA VAL A 52 -8.32 -13.41 1.85
C VAL A 52 -7.00 -13.75 1.18
N ASN A 53 -5.94 -13.89 1.97
CA ASN A 53 -4.68 -14.45 1.50
C ASN A 53 -4.89 -15.93 1.15
N LYS A 54 -4.60 -16.32 -0.10
CA LYS A 54 -4.88 -17.69 -0.58
C LYS A 54 -3.99 -18.75 0.06
N GLU A 55 -2.79 -18.37 0.51
CA GLU A 55 -1.85 -19.31 1.13
C GLU A 55 -2.18 -19.52 2.60
N THR A 56 -2.49 -18.45 3.33
CA THR A 56 -2.69 -18.52 4.79
C THR A 56 -4.16 -18.60 5.22
N GLY A 57 -5.10 -18.31 4.31
CA GLY A 57 -6.53 -18.17 4.63
C GLY A 57 -6.87 -16.93 5.45
N GLN A 58 -5.90 -16.06 5.74
CA GLN A 58 -6.10 -14.89 6.59
C GLN A 58 -6.88 -13.78 5.87
N GLU A 59 -7.89 -13.22 6.54
CA GLU A 59 -8.57 -12.00 6.11
C GLU A 59 -7.68 -10.77 6.31
N VAL A 60 -7.56 -9.96 5.25
CA VAL A 60 -6.74 -8.75 5.22
C VAL A 60 -7.48 -7.58 4.58
N ALA A 61 -7.13 -6.36 5.00
CA ALA A 61 -7.57 -5.13 4.35
C ALA A 61 -6.50 -4.64 3.38
N ILE A 62 -6.85 -4.54 2.08
CA ILE A 62 -5.93 -4.09 1.04
C ILE A 62 -6.30 -2.68 0.61
N LYS A 63 -5.41 -1.71 0.86
CA LYS A 63 -5.53 -0.33 0.39
C LYS A 63 -4.84 -0.19 -0.97
N THR A 64 -5.62 -0.16 -2.05
CA THR A 64 -5.09 0.09 -3.41
C THR A 64 -5.02 1.58 -3.69
N ILE A 65 -3.80 2.09 -3.90
CA ILE A 65 -3.55 3.48 -4.28
C ILE A 65 -3.50 3.58 -5.81
N LYS A 66 -4.26 4.51 -6.39
CA LYS A 66 -4.23 4.77 -7.84
C LYS A 66 -3.14 5.80 -8.14
N LYS A 67 -2.16 5.46 -8.99
CA LYS A 67 -1.11 6.42 -9.42
C LYS A 67 -1.69 7.73 -9.97
N ALA A 68 -2.78 7.64 -10.74
CA ALA A 68 -3.49 8.81 -11.27
C ALA A 68 -4.15 9.73 -10.21
N LYS A 69 -4.20 9.31 -8.93
CA LYS A 69 -4.66 10.13 -7.80
C LYS A 69 -3.51 10.77 -7.02
N ILE A 70 -2.28 10.61 -7.48
CA ILE A 70 -1.09 11.24 -6.93
C ILE A 70 -0.74 12.40 -7.88
N GLU A 71 -1.24 13.58 -7.54
CA GLU A 71 -1.14 14.74 -8.42
C GLU A 71 0.05 15.61 -8.05
N THR A 72 0.43 15.64 -6.77
CA THR A 72 1.48 16.52 -6.24
C THR A 72 2.56 15.76 -5.49
N GLU A 73 3.76 16.35 -5.38
CA GLU A 73 4.83 15.81 -4.52
C GLU A 73 4.39 15.72 -3.05
N GLN A 74 3.52 16.63 -2.61
CA GLN A 74 2.96 16.60 -1.27
C GLN A 74 2.11 15.35 -1.01
N ASP A 75 1.43 14.82 -2.03
CA ASP A 75 0.69 13.55 -1.93
C ASP A 75 1.63 12.37 -1.74
N LEU A 76 2.76 12.36 -2.47
CA LEU A 76 3.80 11.34 -2.30
C LEU A 76 4.41 11.38 -0.90
N ILE A 77 4.73 12.57 -0.40
CA ILE A 77 5.26 12.77 0.95
C ILE A 77 4.26 12.25 2.00
N ARG A 78 2.97 12.55 1.84
CA ARG A 78 1.91 12.05 2.75
C ARG A 78 1.81 10.53 2.74
N ILE A 79 1.78 9.91 1.57
CA ILE A 79 1.70 8.45 1.43
C ILE A 79 2.91 7.78 2.07
N ARG A 80 4.12 8.28 1.82
CA ARG A 80 5.35 7.76 2.43
C ARG A 80 5.33 7.86 3.95
N ARG A 81 4.93 9.02 4.47
CA ARG A 81 4.83 9.24 5.92
C ARG A 81 3.83 8.28 6.56
N GLU A 82 2.69 8.04 5.93
CA GLU A 82 1.69 7.06 6.40
C GLU A 82 2.32 5.67 6.51
N ILE A 83 3.03 5.22 5.47
CA ILE A 83 3.69 3.91 5.47
C ILE A 83 4.78 3.85 6.55
N GLN A 84 5.68 4.84 6.62
CA GLN A 84 6.75 4.87 7.62
C GLN A 84 6.23 4.80 9.05
N ILE A 85 5.19 5.56 9.39
CA ILE A 85 4.60 5.57 10.73
C ILE A 85 3.97 4.20 11.03
N MET A 86 3.17 3.65 10.11
CA MET A 86 2.52 2.36 10.35
C MET A 86 3.53 1.21 10.43
N SER A 87 4.63 1.27 9.69
CA SER A 87 5.70 0.28 9.74
C SER A 87 6.56 0.38 11.01
N SER A 88 6.67 1.56 11.63
CA SER A 88 7.48 1.73 12.84
C SER A 88 6.72 1.42 14.13
N VAL A 89 5.42 1.09 14.06
CA VAL A 89 4.57 0.86 15.24
C VAL A 89 4.14 -0.60 15.31
N GLN A 90 4.45 -1.24 16.45
CA GLN A 90 4.04 -2.60 16.76
C GLN A 90 3.37 -2.62 18.13
N HIS A 91 2.04 -2.58 18.14
CA HIS A 91 1.24 -2.58 19.36
C HIS A 91 -0.08 -3.33 19.15
N PRO A 92 -0.56 -4.15 20.10
CA PRO A 92 -1.75 -4.99 19.93
C PRO A 92 -3.04 -4.21 19.63
N GLN A 93 -3.10 -2.93 20.00
CA GLN A 93 -4.26 -2.05 19.78
C GLN A 93 -4.09 -1.09 18.60
N ILE A 94 -3.00 -1.20 17.84
CA ILE A 94 -2.74 -0.37 16.67
C ILE A 94 -2.70 -1.27 15.43
N ILE A 95 -3.31 -0.80 14.35
CA ILE A 95 -3.30 -1.53 13.08
C ILE A 95 -1.85 -1.76 12.62
N HIS A 96 -1.57 -2.98 12.19
CA HIS A 96 -0.25 -3.34 11.67
C HIS A 96 -0.29 -3.37 10.15
N ILE A 97 0.75 -2.82 9.52
CA ILE A 97 0.94 -2.98 8.09
C ILE A 97 1.51 -4.37 7.83
N TYR A 98 0.83 -5.12 6.96
CA TYR A 98 1.38 -6.34 6.39
C TYR A 98 1.99 -5.98 5.04
N GLU A 99 3.07 -6.68 4.70
CA GLU A 99 3.81 -6.65 3.43
C GLU A 99 3.12 -6.03 2.19
#